data_AF-A0A2G6EMN9-F1
#
_entry.id   AF-A0A2G6EMN9-F1
#
_cell.length_a   1.000
_cell.length_b   1.000
_cell.length_c   1.000
_cell.angle_alpha   90.00
_cell.angle_beta   90.00
_cell.angle_gamma   90.00
#
_symmetry.space_group_name_H-M   'P 1'
#
loop_
_entity.id
_entity.type
_entity.pdbx_description
1 polymer ?
#
loop_
_entity_poly.entity_id
_entity_poly.type
_entity_poly.pdbx_seq_one_letter_code
_entity_poly.pdbx_strand_id
1 'polypeptide(L)'
;MLVMLVALVFSSALGVVWFTHQSRLATAEIARLQSAIGELDLEWNQLRIEESTLSDHARIEKIARERLGMEMPGLEGSVMIARERDDAGVAVGGLTPTAGGED
;
A
#
# COMPACT_ATOMS: atom_id res chain seq x y z
N MET A 1 25.14 -60.27 6.19
CA MET A 1 25.63 -58.93 5.78
C MET A 1 24.70 -58.25 4.78
N LEU A 2 24.39 -58.86 3.62
CA LEU A 2 23.56 -58.22 2.58
C LEU A 2 22.14 -57.85 3.06
N VAL A 3 21.48 -58.74 3.80
CA VAL A 3 20.15 -58.47 4.39
C VAL A 3 20.15 -57.26 5.33
N MET A 4 21.23 -57.07 6.09
CA MET A 4 21.36 -55.91 6.99
C MET A 4 21.46 -54.60 6.21
N LEU A 5 22.21 -54.59 5.10
CA LEU A 5 22.33 -53.43 4.24
C LEU A 5 20.98 -53.08 3.57
N VAL A 6 20.25 -54.09 3.10
CA VAL A 6 18.91 -53.90 2.52
C VAL A 6 17.95 -53.32 3.56
N ALA A 7 17.94 -53.86 4.78
CA ALA A 7 17.10 -53.34 5.86
C ALA A 7 17.46 -51.88 6.22
N LEU A 8 18.74 -51.54 6.23
CA LEU A 8 19.20 -50.19 6.52
C LEU A 8 18.78 -49.18 5.43
N VAL A 9 18.89 -49.57 4.16
CA VAL A 9 18.46 -48.73 3.04
C VAL A 9 16.94 -48.56 3.04
N PHE A 10 16.18 -49.63 3.28
CA PHE A 10 14.72 -49.57 3.36
C PHE A 10 14.26 -48.66 4.51
N SER A 11 14.82 -48.84 5.71
CA SER A 11 14.49 -47.98 6.85
C SER A 11 14.85 -46.52 6.60
N SER A 12 15.99 -46.24 5.96
CA SER A 12 16.36 -44.89 5.53
C SER A 12 15.35 -44.30 4.55
N ALA A 13 14.97 -45.06 3.52
CA ALA A 13 13.98 -44.61 2.53
C ALA A 13 12.62 -44.28 3.18
N LEU A 14 12.12 -45.16 4.05
CA LEU A 14 10.89 -44.91 4.80
C LEU A 14 11.03 -43.69 5.72
N GLY A 15 12.17 -43.55 6.41
CA GLY A 15 12.45 -42.43 7.29
C GLY A 15 12.43 -41.08 6.57
N VAL A 16 13.04 -41.01 5.38
CA VAL A 16 13.04 -39.80 4.54
C VAL A 16 11.62 -39.43 4.11
N VAL A 17 10.80 -40.40 3.68
CA VAL A 17 9.41 -40.16 3.30
C VAL A 17 8.59 -39.64 4.48
N TRP A 18 8.76 -40.26 5.65
CA TRP A 18 8.09 -39.84 6.88
C TRP A 18 8.47 -38.41 7.28
N PHE A 19 9.77 -38.11 7.30
CA PHE A 19 10.27 -36.79 7.63
C PHE A 19 9.76 -35.73 6.65
N THR A 20 9.77 -36.04 5.35
CA THR A 20 9.24 -35.15 4.31
C THR A 20 7.74 -34.89 4.50
N HIS A 21 6.96 -35.92 4.83
CA HIS A 21 5.53 -35.76 5.07
C HIS A 21 5.25 -34.84 6.28
N GLN A 22 5.96 -35.05 7.39
CA GLN A 22 5.86 -34.19 8.57
C GLN A 22 6.31 -32.76 8.28
N SER A 23 7.42 -32.58 7.54
CA SER A 23 7.91 -31.28 7.11
C SER A 23 6.88 -30.54 6.25
N ARG A 24 6.20 -31.25 5.33
CA ARG A 24 5.13 -30.67 4.50
C ARG A 24 3.94 -30.19 5.34
N LEU A 25 3.50 -30.98 6.32
CA LEU A 25 2.40 -30.59 7.21
C LEU A 25 2.76 -29.38 8.06
N ALA A 26 3.94 -29.37 8.69
CA ALA A 26 4.39 -28.25 9.50
C ALA A 26 4.52 -26.96 8.69
N THR A 27 5.04 -27.05 7.46
CA THR A 27 5.15 -25.89 6.56
C THR A 27 3.78 -25.39 6.12
N ALA A 28 2.83 -26.30 5.85
CA ALA A 28 1.47 -25.92 5.48
C ALA A 28 0.76 -25.14 6.58
N GLU A 29 0.93 -25.53 7.86
CA GLU A 29 0.31 -24.80 8.97
C GLU A 29 0.90 -23.40 9.14
N ILE A 30 2.22 -23.26 8.99
CA ILE A 30 2.87 -21.95 9.00
C ILE A 30 2.32 -21.07 7.86
N ALA A 31 2.22 -21.62 6.64
CA ALA A 31 1.67 -20.90 5.50
C ALA A 31 0.21 -20.48 5.73
N ARG A 32 -0.60 -21.33 6.37
CA ARG A 32 -1.99 -21.03 6.73
C ARG A 32 -2.09 -19.83 7.68
N LEU A 33 -1.27 -19.82 8.74
CA LEU A 33 -1.26 -18.71 9.69
C LEU A 33 -0.76 -17.40 9.05
N GLN A 34 0.26 -17.46 8.20
CA GLN A 34 0.74 -16.29 7.46
C GLN A 34 -0.33 -15.72 6.51
N SER A 35 -1.11 -16.59 5.86
CA SER A 35 -2.22 -16.14 5.03
C SER A 35 -3.27 -15.37 5.83
N ALA A 36 -3.61 -15.84 7.04
CA ALA A 36 -4.56 -15.15 7.91
C ALA A 36 -4.05 -13.78 8.38
N ILE A 37 -2.75 -13.66 8.66
CA ILE A 37 -2.12 -12.37 8.97
C ILE A 37 -2.23 -11.43 7.77
N GLY A 38 -1.91 -11.91 6.57
CA GLY A 38 -1.99 -11.10 5.35
C GLY A 38 -3.39 -10.58 5.04
N GLU A 39 -4.42 -11.37 5.31
CA GLU A 39 -5.82 -10.94 5.18
C GLU A 39 -6.18 -9.83 6.17
N LEU A 40 -5.74 -9.97 7.43
CA LEU A 40 -5.97 -8.95 8.46
C LEU A 40 -5.22 -7.65 8.16
N ASP A 41 -3.99 -7.73 7.65
CA ASP A 41 -3.21 -6.55 7.25
C ASP A 41 -3.87 -5.81 6.08
N LEU A 42 -4.48 -6.53 5.14
CA LEU A 42 -5.25 -5.92 4.05
C LEU A 42 -6.45 -5.14 4.59
N GLU A 43 -7.24 -5.75 5.47
CA GLU A 43 -8.39 -5.11 6.11
C GLU A 43 -7.95 -3.87 6.91
N TRP A 44 -6.88 -3.99 7.68
CA TRP A 44 -6.34 -2.87 8.45
C TRP A 44 -5.89 -1.71 7.56
N ASN A 45 -5.21 -2.00 6.45
CA ASN A 45 -4.78 -0.97 5.50
C ASN A 45 -5.99 -0.26 4.86
N GLN A 46 -7.04 -1.01 4.52
CA GLN A 46 -8.28 -0.45 3.99
C GLN A 46 -8.93 0.51 5.00
N LEU A 47 -9.10 0.06 6.26
CA LEU A 47 -9.65 0.88 7.34
C LEU A 47 -8.83 2.15 7.57
N ARG A 48 -7.49 2.05 7.48
CA ARG A 48 -6.61 3.21 7.67
C ARG A 48 -6.74 4.24 6.55
N ILE A 49 -6.98 3.79 5.32
CA ILE A 49 -7.25 4.70 4.19
C ILE A 49 -8.59 5.43 4.41
N GLU A 50 -9.61 4.71 4.88
CA GLU A 50 -10.91 5.29 5.24
C GLU A 50 -10.75 6.34 6.35
N GLU A 51 -9.97 6.04 7.40
CA GLU A 51 -9.70 6.99 8.48
C GLU A 51 -8.89 8.20 8.02
N SER A 52 -7.85 8.01 7.19
CA SER A 52 -7.01 9.11 6.70
C SER A 52 -7.80 10.15 5.89
N THR A 53 -8.91 9.73 5.27
CA THR A 53 -9.81 10.64 4.56
C THR A 53 -10.66 11.49 5.51
N LEU A 54 -10.97 10.99 6.72
CA LEU A 54 -11.83 11.69 7.70
C LEU A 54 -11.08 12.46 8.79
N SER A 55 -9.91 11.99 9.25
CA SER A 55 -9.33 12.46 10.52
C SER A 55 -8.72 13.85 10.46
N ASP A 56 -8.01 14.20 9.38
CA ASP A 56 -7.28 15.47 9.34
C ASP A 56 -8.06 16.60 8.65
N HIS A 57 -8.63 16.35 7.47
CA HIS A 57 -9.33 17.42 6.74
C HIS A 57 -10.71 17.72 7.34
N ALA A 58 -11.57 16.72 7.55
CA ALA A 58 -12.95 16.97 7.96
C ALA A 58 -13.05 17.62 9.35
N ARG A 59 -12.16 17.24 10.27
CA ARG A 59 -12.13 17.82 11.63
C ARG A 59 -11.64 19.26 11.63
N ILE A 60 -10.57 19.56 10.89
CA ILE A 60 -10.01 20.92 10.80
C ILE A 60 -10.98 21.84 10.08
N GLU A 61 -11.57 21.39 8.97
CA GLU A 61 -12.50 22.18 8.16
C GLU A 61 -13.80 22.50 8.92
N LYS A 62 -14.30 21.54 9.71
CA LYS A 62 -15.45 21.75 10.59
C LYS A 62 -15.15 22.80 11.66
N ILE A 63 -13.99 22.71 12.32
CA ILE A 63 -13.58 23.70 13.32
C ILE A 63 -13.39 25.09 12.67
N ALA A 64 -12.79 25.14 11.48
CA ALA A 64 -12.60 26.38 10.72
C ALA A 64 -13.93 27.05 10.35
N ARG A 65 -14.91 26.29 9.86
CA ARG A 65 -16.25 26.84 9.56
C ARG A 65 -17.05 27.20 10.80
N GLU A 66 -17.18 26.27 11.75
CA GLU A 66 -18.13 26.43 12.87
C GLU A 66 -17.61 27.33 13.99
N ARG A 67 -16.30 27.29 14.29
CA ARG A 67 -15.73 28.07 15.40
C ARG A 67 -15.01 29.33 14.94
N LEU A 68 -14.42 29.30 13.75
CA LEU A 68 -13.64 30.42 13.21
C LEU A 68 -14.40 31.20 12.12
N GLY A 69 -15.58 30.73 11.69
CA GLY A 69 -16.40 31.40 10.68
C GLY A 69 -15.75 31.48 9.30
N MET A 70 -14.78 30.61 9.00
CA MET A 70 -14.04 30.65 7.75
C MET A 70 -14.88 30.09 6.59
N GLU A 71 -15.10 30.91 5.57
CA GLU A 71 -15.60 30.49 4.25
C GLU A 71 -14.45 30.36 3.25
N MET A 72 -14.60 29.45 2.29
CA MET A 72 -13.60 29.22 1.25
C MET A 72 -13.57 30.43 0.31
N PRO A 73 -12.45 31.17 0.24
CA PRO A 73 -12.40 32.37 -0.59
C PRO A 73 -12.54 31.99 -2.07
N GLY A 74 -13.53 32.58 -2.74
CA GLY A 74 -13.69 32.47 -4.19
C GLY A 74 -12.51 33.10 -4.93
N LEU A 75 -12.40 32.82 -6.25
CA LEU A 75 -11.30 33.24 -7.14
C LEU A 75 -10.95 34.74 -7.07
N GLU A 76 -11.87 35.58 -6.61
CA GLU A 76 -11.69 37.02 -6.43
C GLU A 76 -10.89 37.41 -5.17
N GLY A 77 -10.69 36.49 -4.21
CA GLY A 77 -10.03 36.72 -2.92
C GLY A 77 -8.63 36.13 -2.78
N SER A 78 -8.09 35.49 -3.82
CA SER A 78 -6.78 34.82 -3.76
C SER A 78 -5.71 35.57 -4.54
N VAL A 79 -4.67 36.06 -3.86
CA VAL A 79 -3.46 36.59 -4.50
C VAL A 79 -2.45 35.44 -4.66
N MET A 80 -2.30 34.93 -5.88
CA MET A 80 -1.31 33.89 -6.18
C MET A 80 0.08 34.53 -6.27
N ILE A 81 0.93 34.25 -5.30
CA ILE A 81 2.31 34.74 -5.30
C ILE A 81 3.15 33.74 -6.10
N ALA A 82 3.45 34.08 -7.36
CA ALA A 82 4.41 33.31 -8.16
C ALA A 82 5.78 33.43 -7.49
N ARG A 83 6.32 32.30 -7.01
CA ARG A 83 7.67 32.28 -6.45
C ARG A 83 8.67 32.48 -7.59
N GLU A 84 9.45 33.55 -7.52
CA GLU A 84 10.60 33.81 -8.40
C GLU A 84 11.50 32.58 -8.37
N ARG A 85 11.57 31.88 -9.51
CA ARG A 85 12.42 30.71 -9.68
C ARG A 85 13.74 31.20 -10.25
N ASP A 86 14.75 31.35 -9.39
CA ASP A 86 16.15 31.60 -9.75
C ASP A 86 16.83 30.39 -10.42
N ASP A 87 16.12 29.68 -11.30
CA ASP A 87 16.70 28.59 -12.10
C ASP A 87 16.91 29.11 -13.51
N ALA A 88 18.10 29.63 -13.76
CA ALA A 88 18.59 29.97 -15.08
C ALA A 88 18.41 28.79 -16.04
N GLY A 89 17.64 29.03 -17.10
CA GLY A 89 17.77 28.34 -18.39
C GLY A 89 17.29 26.89 -18.45
N VAL A 90 15.99 26.70 -18.66
CA VAL A 90 15.52 25.63 -19.57
C VAL A 90 14.38 26.18 -20.41
N ALA A 91 14.65 26.41 -21.69
CA ALA A 91 13.61 26.64 -22.69
C ALA A 91 12.81 25.33 -22.87
N VAL A 92 11.56 25.34 -22.40
CA VAL A 92 10.49 24.45 -22.88
C VAL A 92 9.32 25.39 -23.17
N GLY A 93 9.17 25.91 -24.37
CA GLY A 93 8.96 25.10 -25.56
C GLY A 93 7.52 24.58 -25.56
N GLY A 94 6.57 25.49 -25.82
CA GLY A 94 5.21 25.24 -26.31
C GLY A 94 4.36 24.19 -25.61
N LEU A 95 3.24 24.62 -25.02
CA LEU A 95 1.94 24.29 -25.61
C LEU A 95 0.90 25.32 -25.15
N THR A 96 0.39 26.04 -26.14
CA THR A 96 -0.81 26.87 -26.10
C THR A 96 -2.03 26.08 -25.62
N PRO A 97 -2.89 26.62 -24.74
CA PRO A 97 -4.27 26.19 -24.66
C PRO A 97 -5.01 26.81 -25.84
N THR A 98 -5.15 26.06 -26.92
CA THR A 98 -6.17 26.35 -27.94
C THR A 98 -7.51 25.82 -27.42
N ALA A 99 -8.25 26.65 -26.69
CA ALA A 99 -9.72 26.68 -26.80
C ALA A 99 -10.00 27.60 -28.01
N GLY A 100 -10.68 27.20 -29.10
CA GLY A 100 -12.09 26.78 -29.13
C GLY A 100 -12.96 27.91 -28.56
N GLY A 101 -13.73 28.71 -29.29
CA GLY A 101 -14.11 28.84 -30.70
C GLY A 101 -14.96 30.13 -30.80
N GLU A 102 -15.60 30.36 -31.95
CA GLU A 102 -16.78 31.22 -32.13
C GLU A 102 -16.55 32.74 -32.12
N ASP A 103 -16.34 33.30 -33.32
CA ASP A 103 -17.32 34.16 -34.03
C ASP A 103 -16.95 34.26 -35.53
#